data_AF-A0A2D0HK16-F1
#
_entry.id   AF-A0A2D0HK16-F1
#
_cell.length_a   1.000
_cell.length_b   1.000
_cell.length_c   1.000
_cell.angle_alpha   90.00
_cell.angle_beta   90.00
_cell.angle_gamma   90.00
#
_symmetry.space_group_name_H-M   'P 1'
#
loop_
_entity.id
_entity.type
_entity.pdbx_description
1 polymer ?
#
loop_
_entity_poly.entity_id
_entity_poly.type
_entity_poly.pdbx_seq_one_letter_code
_entity_poly.pdbx_strand_id
1 'polypeptide(L)'
;MTKVVELYGNPTNQSLIWSDIASSQNCPFLSRKCLKNRKSEPDLTIGSCTVSYGREARNIIICPFRLLERSQIFTDCIHLLTLHEPGNELRIVPEIAVPGGSIDYCLASVRSGKVIDFIGIELQTLDTTGTVWPERQRFLQRHGVSVRDVDVASGKGFGMNWKMTAKTILMQLHHKIHTFEHLSKHLVLVVQDCLIDYMQREFSFEHIQDARLGNPMHFHSYELLAEASGYRIQLTKRWSTDANGIAQCLGLQTSPRVELEVMLRQIEEKLQQSSLLFVGQPLPVSTHEDVTDDS
;
A
#
# COMPACT_ATOMS: atom_id res chain seq x y z
N MET A 1 1.87 12.37 -21.85
CA MET A 1 2.70 12.04 -20.66
C MET A 1 2.58 10.54 -20.38
N THR A 2 3.63 9.87 -19.91
CA THR A 2 3.54 8.44 -19.52
C THR A 2 2.86 8.32 -18.17
N LYS A 3 2.02 7.28 -17.97
CA LYS A 3 1.46 6.95 -16.65
C LYS A 3 2.43 6.15 -15.78
N VAL A 4 3.50 5.61 -16.35
CA VAL A 4 4.58 4.94 -15.60
C VAL A 4 5.61 5.99 -15.22
N VAL A 5 5.82 6.19 -13.92
CA VAL A 5 6.70 7.24 -13.35
C VAL A 5 8.08 6.67 -13.04
N GLU A 6 8.12 5.46 -12.49
CA GLU A 6 9.37 4.71 -12.27
C GLU A 6 9.29 3.33 -12.92
N LEU A 7 10.33 2.97 -13.67
CA LEU A 7 10.53 1.63 -14.23
C LEU A 7 11.83 1.05 -13.69
N TYR A 8 11.73 -0.05 -12.94
CA TYR A 8 12.86 -0.69 -12.26
C TYR A 8 13.63 0.28 -11.35
N GLY A 9 12.90 1.15 -10.65
CA GLY A 9 13.44 2.20 -9.77
C GLY A 9 14.09 3.38 -10.51
N ASN A 10 14.02 3.43 -11.84
CA ASN A 10 14.54 4.55 -12.63
C ASN A 10 13.39 5.49 -13.05
N PRO A 11 13.53 6.81 -12.85
CA PRO A 11 12.55 7.80 -13.31
C PRO A 11 12.39 7.80 -14.83
N THR A 12 11.16 7.73 -15.31
CA THR A 12 10.87 7.65 -16.76
C THR A 12 11.08 8.96 -17.52
N ASN A 13 11.31 10.07 -16.81
CA ASN A 13 11.67 11.36 -17.38
C ASN A 13 13.18 11.52 -17.63
N GLN A 14 14.00 10.55 -17.23
CA GLN A 14 15.45 10.56 -17.48
C GLN A 14 15.79 9.95 -18.85
N SER A 15 16.87 10.47 -19.44
CA SER A 15 17.45 9.92 -20.67
C SER A 15 18.34 8.72 -20.31
N LEU A 16 17.77 7.53 -20.40
CA LEU A 16 18.42 6.26 -20.07
C LEU A 16 18.30 5.25 -21.22
N ILE A 17 19.17 4.24 -21.21
CA ILE A 17 19.10 3.13 -22.17
C ILE A 17 18.04 2.13 -21.70
N TRP A 18 16.79 2.40 -22.08
CA TRP A 18 15.63 1.63 -21.61
C TRP A 18 15.63 0.16 -22.06
N SER A 19 16.30 -0.18 -23.17
CA SER A 19 16.50 -1.57 -23.59
C SER A 19 17.26 -2.39 -22.55
N ASP A 20 18.29 -1.80 -21.95
CA ASP A 20 19.18 -2.45 -20.98
C ASP A 20 18.48 -2.58 -19.63
N ILE A 21 17.77 -1.53 -19.22
CA ILE A 21 16.94 -1.53 -18.01
C ILE A 21 15.81 -2.57 -18.12
N ALA A 22 15.11 -2.62 -19.26
CA ALA A 22 14.01 -3.55 -19.46
C ALA A 22 14.44 -5.01 -19.57
N SER A 23 15.62 -5.27 -20.16
CA SER A 23 16.18 -6.62 -20.31
C SER A 23 16.80 -7.16 -19.02
N SER A 24 17.52 -6.31 -18.26
CA SER A 24 18.12 -6.70 -16.98
C SER A 24 17.08 -7.03 -15.90
N GLN A 25 15.91 -6.37 -15.94
CA GLN A 25 14.82 -6.56 -14.97
C GLN A 25 15.27 -6.40 -13.51
N ASN A 26 16.33 -5.63 -13.26
CA ASN A 26 16.93 -5.50 -11.94
C ASN A 26 16.10 -4.56 -11.05
N CYS A 27 15.92 -4.92 -9.77
CA CYS A 27 15.31 -4.06 -8.78
C CYS A 27 16.40 -3.44 -7.90
N PRO A 28 16.64 -2.12 -7.98
CA PRO A 28 17.70 -1.49 -7.18
C PRO A 28 17.42 -1.57 -5.67
N PHE A 29 16.14 -1.63 -5.28
CA PHE A 29 15.74 -1.72 -3.87
C PHE A 29 15.96 -3.10 -3.24
N LEU A 30 16.12 -4.14 -4.08
CA LEU A 30 16.41 -5.51 -3.64
C LEU A 30 17.82 -5.98 -4.05
N SER A 31 18.50 -5.22 -4.91
CA SER A 31 19.79 -5.60 -5.51
C SER A 31 19.77 -6.98 -6.20
N ARG A 32 18.64 -7.32 -6.85
CA ARG A 32 18.40 -8.57 -7.58
C ARG A 32 17.29 -8.38 -8.62
N LYS A 33 17.05 -9.40 -9.45
CA LYS A 33 15.89 -9.43 -10.36
C LYS A 33 14.60 -9.07 -9.61
N CYS A 34 13.79 -8.20 -10.22
CA CYS A 34 12.50 -7.80 -9.69
C CYS A 34 11.62 -9.02 -9.39
N LEU A 35 10.84 -8.94 -8.31
CA LEU A 35 9.96 -10.03 -7.88
C LEU A 35 8.49 -9.81 -8.27
N LYS A 36 8.16 -8.65 -8.86
CA LYS A 36 6.80 -8.33 -9.32
C LYS A 36 6.56 -8.97 -10.68
N ASN A 37 6.41 -10.30 -10.70
CA ASN A 37 6.18 -11.10 -11.90
C ASN A 37 4.79 -10.81 -12.51
N ARG A 38 4.67 -10.96 -13.82
CA ARG A 38 3.40 -10.85 -14.52
C ARG A 38 2.62 -12.16 -14.35
N LYS A 39 1.38 -12.07 -13.87
CA LYS A 39 0.52 -13.24 -13.61
C LYS A 39 0.35 -14.16 -14.82
N SER A 40 0.26 -13.58 -16.02
CA SER A 40 0.09 -14.33 -17.27
C SER A 40 1.40 -14.82 -17.90
N GLU A 41 2.56 -14.24 -17.55
CA GLU A 41 3.89 -14.65 -18.04
C GLU A 41 4.91 -14.50 -16.89
N PRO A 42 5.07 -15.52 -16.03
CA PRO A 42 5.83 -15.41 -14.78
C PRO A 42 7.32 -15.07 -14.95
N ASP A 43 7.91 -15.37 -16.10
CA ASP A 43 9.32 -15.07 -16.37
C ASP A 43 9.61 -13.58 -16.60
N LEU A 44 8.57 -12.81 -16.93
CA LEU A 44 8.62 -11.38 -17.15
C LEU A 44 8.14 -10.62 -15.92
N THR A 45 8.95 -9.66 -15.47
CA THR A 45 8.55 -8.77 -14.38
C THR A 45 7.89 -7.50 -14.91
N ILE A 46 6.95 -6.97 -14.13
CA ILE A 46 6.24 -5.72 -14.44
C ILE A 46 7.18 -4.53 -14.33
N GLY A 47 8.01 -4.45 -13.29
CA GLY A 47 9.00 -3.39 -13.12
C GLY A 47 8.46 -1.98 -12.85
N SER A 48 7.17 -1.71 -13.06
CA SER A 48 6.54 -0.43 -12.69
C SER A 48 6.46 -0.30 -11.17
N CYS A 49 7.30 0.58 -10.60
CA CYS A 49 7.40 0.82 -9.16
C CYS A 49 6.40 1.88 -8.70
N THR A 50 6.28 2.95 -9.49
CA THR A 50 5.44 4.13 -9.22
C THR A 50 4.72 4.52 -10.51
N VAL A 51 3.47 4.96 -10.37
CA VAL A 51 2.61 5.40 -11.47
C VAL A 51 1.99 6.76 -11.18
N SER A 52 1.66 7.51 -12.22
CA SER A 52 0.88 8.73 -12.11
C SER A 52 -0.61 8.38 -12.25
N TYR A 53 -1.43 8.86 -11.33
CA TYR A 53 -2.86 8.58 -11.28
C TYR A 53 -3.68 9.77 -10.74
N GLY A 54 -4.96 9.83 -11.09
CA GLY A 54 -5.91 10.88 -10.68
C GLY A 54 -5.80 12.17 -11.49
N ARG A 55 -6.76 13.09 -11.31
CA ARG A 55 -6.76 14.39 -12.02
C ARG A 55 -5.53 15.24 -11.71
N GLU A 56 -5.03 15.17 -10.49
CA GLU A 56 -3.81 15.87 -10.05
C GLU A 56 -2.51 15.18 -10.51
N ALA A 57 -2.59 14.06 -11.22
CA ALA A 57 -1.45 13.27 -11.69
C ALA A 57 -0.46 12.88 -10.57
N ARG A 58 -0.98 12.58 -9.37
CA ARG A 58 -0.17 12.23 -8.19
C ARG A 58 0.66 10.96 -8.45
N ASN A 59 1.90 10.96 -7.98
CA ASN A 59 2.78 9.80 -8.06
C ASN A 59 2.45 8.82 -6.94
N ILE A 60 1.98 7.63 -7.30
CA ILE A 60 1.54 6.58 -6.38
C ILE A 60 2.50 5.39 -6.47
N ILE A 61 3.06 5.01 -5.32
CA ILE A 61 3.87 3.81 -5.19
C ILE A 61 2.92 2.59 -5.25
N ILE A 62 3.21 1.68 -6.19
CA ILE A 62 2.44 0.44 -6.40
C ILE A 62 3.30 -0.81 -6.18
N CYS A 63 4.51 -0.65 -5.67
CA CYS A 63 5.44 -1.73 -5.38
C CYS A 63 6.01 -1.57 -3.97
N PRO A 64 5.79 -2.53 -3.05
CA PRO A 64 6.23 -2.41 -1.66
C PRO A 64 7.75 -2.29 -1.55
N PHE A 65 8.51 -2.95 -2.44
CA PHE A 65 9.97 -2.86 -2.45
C PHE A 65 10.49 -1.44 -2.71
N ARG A 66 9.71 -0.55 -3.32
CA ARG A 66 10.09 0.86 -3.49
C ARG A 66 10.26 1.57 -2.14
N LEU A 67 9.54 1.14 -1.11
CA LEU A 67 9.65 1.69 0.25
C LEU A 67 10.97 1.31 0.95
N LEU A 68 11.74 0.36 0.40
CA LEU A 68 13.04 -0.06 0.95
C LEU A 68 14.19 0.89 0.55
N GLU A 69 13.89 1.97 -0.17
CA GLU A 69 14.89 2.94 -0.60
C GLU A 69 15.80 3.38 0.56
N ARG A 70 17.12 3.24 0.36
CA ARG A 70 18.18 3.64 1.29
C ARG A 70 18.03 3.04 2.69
N SER A 71 17.23 1.98 2.84
CA SER A 71 16.87 1.42 4.14
C SER A 71 16.26 2.44 5.11
N GLN A 72 15.73 3.56 4.60
CA GLN A 72 15.32 4.71 5.40
C GLN A 72 14.23 4.34 6.41
N ILE A 73 13.27 3.51 5.99
CA ILE A 73 12.19 3.03 6.85
C ILE A 73 12.69 2.30 8.10
N PHE A 74 13.85 1.62 8.02
CA PHE A 74 14.44 0.91 9.13
C PHE A 74 15.14 1.88 10.08
N THR A 75 15.90 2.84 9.53
CA THR A 75 16.55 3.90 10.31
C THR A 75 15.52 4.69 11.11
N ASP A 76 14.40 5.03 10.49
CA ASP A 76 13.31 5.77 11.12
C ASP A 76 12.62 4.99 12.25
N CYS A 77 12.77 3.67 12.29
CA CYS A 77 12.22 2.81 13.34
C CYS A 77 13.17 2.58 14.53
N ILE A 78 14.47 2.91 14.43
CA ILE A 78 15.47 2.59 15.49
C ILE A 78 15.04 3.09 16.87
N HIS A 79 14.41 4.26 16.94
CA HIS A 79 13.95 4.86 18.20
C HIS A 79 12.90 4.03 18.96
N LEU A 80 12.28 3.04 18.32
CA LEU A 80 11.32 2.11 18.96
C LEU A 80 12.00 0.89 19.58
N LEU A 81 13.30 0.65 19.32
CA LEU A 81 14.07 -0.41 19.99
C LEU A 81 14.47 0.04 21.40
N THR A 82 13.53 -0.06 22.33
CA THR A 82 13.70 0.42 23.72
C THR A 82 14.83 -0.27 24.51
N LEU A 83 15.27 -1.46 24.09
CA LEU A 83 16.38 -2.19 24.71
C LEU A 83 17.67 -2.17 23.86
N HIS A 84 17.71 -1.37 22.80
CA HIS A 84 18.93 -1.19 22.02
C HIS A 84 19.91 -0.27 22.76
N GLU A 85 21.18 -0.67 22.80
CA GLU A 85 22.27 0.10 23.38
C GLU A 85 23.49 0.08 22.44
N PRO A 86 24.37 1.10 22.51
CA PRO A 86 25.64 1.07 21.80
C PRO A 86 26.42 -0.21 22.09
N GLY A 87 26.91 -0.86 21.03
CA GLY A 87 27.54 -2.19 21.10
C GLY A 87 26.63 -3.33 20.65
N ASN A 88 25.32 -3.11 20.56
CA ASN A 88 24.43 -4.01 19.85
C ASN A 88 24.52 -3.76 18.33
N GLU A 89 24.33 -4.82 17.55
CA GLU A 89 24.21 -4.76 16.10
C GLU A 89 22.75 -4.61 15.68
N LEU A 90 22.49 -3.83 14.63
CA LEU A 90 21.18 -3.78 13.99
C LEU A 90 21.13 -4.79 12.83
N ARG A 91 20.09 -5.62 12.80
CA ARG A 91 19.86 -6.64 11.76
C ARG A 91 18.46 -6.49 11.19
N ILE A 92 18.35 -6.52 9.86
CA ILE A 92 17.07 -6.55 9.15
C ILE A 92 16.80 -8.00 8.77
N VAL A 93 15.67 -8.54 9.24
CA VAL A 93 15.28 -9.93 9.01
C VAL A 93 13.96 -9.94 8.23
N PRO A 94 13.94 -10.41 6.98
CA PRO A 94 12.70 -10.52 6.22
C PRO A 94 11.84 -11.69 6.70
N GLU A 95 10.53 -11.57 6.51
CA GLU A 95 9.53 -12.64 6.59
C GLU A 95 9.57 -13.47 7.88
N ILE A 96 8.92 -12.97 8.92
CA ILE A 96 8.80 -13.67 10.20
C ILE A 96 7.36 -14.14 10.42
N ALA A 97 7.18 -15.43 10.66
CA ALA A 97 5.88 -16.00 10.98
C ALA A 97 5.37 -15.51 12.35
N VAL A 98 4.08 -15.15 12.40
CA VAL A 98 3.36 -14.72 13.61
C VAL A 98 1.95 -15.30 13.60
N PRO A 99 1.27 -15.40 14.76
CA PRO A 99 -0.17 -15.69 14.77
C PRO A 99 -0.92 -14.72 13.84
N GLY A 100 -1.70 -15.27 12.91
CA GLY A 100 -2.43 -14.48 11.91
C GLY A 100 -1.68 -14.15 10.61
N GLY A 101 -0.45 -14.64 10.41
CA GLY A 101 0.26 -14.56 9.13
C GLY A 101 1.78 -14.44 9.25
N SER A 102 2.36 -13.51 8.50
CA SER A 102 3.79 -13.17 8.54
C SER A 102 3.97 -11.66 8.58
N ILE A 103 5.06 -11.21 9.19
CA ILE A 103 5.51 -9.82 9.14
C ILE A 103 6.55 -9.68 8.04
N ASP A 104 6.45 -8.62 7.23
CA ASP A 104 7.34 -8.41 6.08
C ASP A 104 8.81 -8.30 6.51
N TYR A 105 9.09 -7.49 7.54
CA TYR A 105 10.43 -7.32 8.08
C TYR A 105 10.42 -7.17 9.60
N CYS A 106 11.50 -7.64 10.24
CA CYS A 106 11.85 -7.28 11.59
C CYS A 106 13.15 -6.47 11.59
N LEU A 107 13.17 -5.34 12.29
CA LEU A 107 14.40 -4.67 12.69
C LEU A 107 14.79 -5.18 14.08
N ALA A 108 15.89 -5.91 14.17
CA ALA A 108 16.35 -6.55 15.40
C ALA A 108 17.62 -5.90 15.95
N SER A 109 17.66 -5.71 17.26
CA SER A 109 18.88 -5.41 18.03
C SER A 109 19.50 -6.72 18.51
N VAL A 110 20.75 -6.99 18.15
CA VAL A 110 21.43 -8.27 18.40
C VAL A 110 22.73 -8.05 19.16
N ARG A 111 22.99 -8.85 20.19
CA ARG A 111 24.26 -8.84 20.94
C ARG A 111 24.82 -10.25 21.03
N SER A 112 26.07 -10.43 20.60
CA SER A 112 26.75 -11.75 20.64
C SER A 112 25.90 -12.87 20.00
N GLY A 113 25.27 -12.58 18.86
CA GLY A 113 24.42 -13.53 18.13
C GLY A 113 23.03 -13.79 18.73
N LYS A 114 22.64 -13.10 19.80
CA LYS A 114 21.29 -13.22 20.41
C LYS A 114 20.46 -11.95 20.22
N VAL A 115 19.19 -12.12 19.88
CA VAL A 115 18.23 -11.01 19.76
C VAL A 115 17.91 -10.46 21.15
N ILE A 116 18.10 -9.16 21.33
CA ILE A 116 17.81 -8.40 22.55
C ILE A 116 16.48 -7.67 22.43
N ASP A 117 16.21 -7.11 21.25
CA ASP A 117 14.99 -6.38 20.96
C ASP A 117 14.61 -6.51 19.48
N PHE A 118 13.36 -6.26 19.14
CA PHE A 118 12.93 -6.17 17.74
C PHE A 118 11.66 -5.34 17.55
N ILE A 119 11.49 -4.84 16.32
CA ILE A 119 10.28 -4.17 15.84
C ILE A 119 9.79 -4.93 14.61
N GLY A 120 8.48 -5.20 14.54
CA GLY A 120 7.83 -5.69 13.33
C GLY A 120 7.49 -4.54 12.39
N ILE A 121 7.70 -4.72 11.09
CA ILE A 121 7.48 -3.71 10.05
C ILE A 121 6.66 -4.34 8.92
N GLU A 122 5.53 -3.73 8.61
CA GLU A 122 4.63 -4.06 7.50
C GLU A 122 4.71 -2.99 6.43
N LEU A 123 4.83 -3.39 5.17
CA LEU A 123 4.86 -2.47 4.04
C LEU A 123 3.53 -2.52 3.30
N GLN A 124 2.85 -1.39 3.15
CA GLN A 124 1.65 -1.32 2.32
C GLN A 124 1.76 -0.25 1.25
N THR A 125 1.54 -0.67 0.01
CA THR A 125 1.42 0.21 -1.17
C THR A 125 0.06 0.00 -1.83
N LEU A 126 -0.31 0.85 -2.79
CA LEU A 126 -1.60 0.71 -3.45
C LEU A 126 -1.59 -0.40 -4.49
N ASP A 127 -2.62 -1.23 -4.44
CA ASP A 127 -2.90 -2.17 -5.51
C ASP A 127 -3.60 -1.45 -6.66
N THR A 128 -3.30 -1.88 -7.89
CA THR A 128 -3.99 -1.38 -9.08
C THR A 128 -5.22 -2.23 -9.35
N THR A 129 -6.36 -1.61 -9.68
CA THR A 129 -7.42 -2.31 -10.42
C THR A 129 -7.01 -2.42 -11.89
N GLY A 130 -7.23 -3.56 -12.55
CA GLY A 130 -6.78 -3.74 -13.94
C GLY A 130 -5.27 -3.99 -14.10
N THR A 131 -4.63 -3.39 -15.12
CA THR A 131 -3.22 -3.68 -15.45
C THR A 131 -2.44 -2.46 -15.95
N VAL A 132 -1.24 -2.27 -15.38
CA VAL A 132 -0.27 -1.24 -15.79
C VAL A 132 0.56 -1.68 -17.02
N TRP A 133 0.49 -2.96 -17.39
CA TRP A 133 1.34 -3.56 -18.43
C TRP A 133 1.29 -2.85 -19.80
N PRO A 134 0.10 -2.51 -20.34
CA PRO A 134 0.02 -1.79 -21.61
C PRO A 134 0.70 -0.42 -21.57
N GLU A 135 0.56 0.33 -20.48
CA GLU A 135 1.24 1.63 -20.31
C GLU A 135 2.76 1.48 -20.27
N ARG A 136 3.26 0.45 -19.58
CA ARG A 136 4.68 0.08 -19.61
C ARG A 136 5.14 -0.24 -21.04
N GLN A 137 4.38 -1.02 -21.82
CA GLN A 137 4.77 -1.36 -23.19
C GLN A 137 4.78 -0.12 -24.09
N ARG A 138 3.78 0.75 -24.00
CA ARG A 138 3.73 2.03 -24.72
C ARG A 138 4.93 2.92 -24.39
N PHE A 139 5.32 2.97 -23.12
CA PHE A 139 6.51 3.72 -22.70
C PHE A 139 7.78 3.16 -23.36
N LEU A 140 7.98 1.84 -23.32
CA LEU A 140 9.15 1.17 -23.91
C LEU A 140 9.20 1.35 -25.43
N GLN A 141 8.08 1.20 -26.13
CA GLN A 141 8.00 1.40 -27.59
C GLN A 141 8.40 2.81 -28.01
N ARG A 142 7.92 3.85 -27.28
CA ARG A 142 8.28 5.25 -27.54
C ARG A 142 9.78 5.53 -27.38
N HIS A 143 10.49 4.69 -26.63
CA HIS A 143 11.94 4.77 -26.43
C HIS A 143 12.71 3.74 -27.29
N GLY A 144 12.09 3.24 -28.37
CA GLY A 144 12.75 2.38 -29.35
C GLY A 144 12.96 0.94 -28.91
N VAL A 145 12.36 0.50 -27.79
CA VAL A 145 12.47 -0.88 -27.32
C VAL A 145 11.41 -1.73 -28.03
N SER A 146 11.84 -2.84 -28.63
CA SER A 146 10.93 -3.81 -29.27
C SER A 146 10.01 -4.45 -28.24
N VAL A 147 8.70 -4.31 -28.43
CA VAL A 147 7.64 -4.86 -27.58
C VAL A 147 6.55 -5.48 -28.46
N ARG A 148 5.65 -6.28 -27.88
CA ARG A 148 4.57 -6.91 -28.64
C ARG A 148 3.48 -5.89 -28.98
N ASP A 149 3.12 -5.78 -30.25
CA ASP A 149 2.09 -4.85 -30.72
C ASP A 149 0.74 -5.05 -30.04
N VAL A 150 0.38 -6.31 -29.75
CA VAL A 150 -0.89 -6.64 -29.05
C VAL A 150 -0.96 -6.04 -27.65
N ASP A 151 0.17 -5.93 -26.95
CA ASP A 151 0.22 -5.34 -25.61
C ASP A 151 0.14 -3.80 -25.68
N VAL A 152 0.76 -3.20 -26.70
CA VAL A 152 0.73 -1.74 -26.95
C VAL A 152 -0.67 -1.28 -27.33
N ALA A 153 -1.32 -2.02 -28.25
CA ALA A 153 -2.65 -1.74 -28.77
C ALA A 153 -3.76 -1.97 -27.74
N SER A 154 -3.46 -2.66 -26.63
CA SER A 154 -4.43 -2.90 -25.57
C SER A 154 -4.87 -1.58 -24.91
N GLY A 155 -6.16 -1.25 -25.04
CA GLY A 155 -6.79 -0.13 -24.33
C GLY A 155 -7.07 -0.41 -22.85
N LYS A 156 -6.70 -1.59 -22.32
CA LYS A 156 -6.88 -1.91 -20.91
C LYS A 156 -6.08 -0.93 -20.05
N GLY A 157 -6.77 -0.26 -19.14
CA GLY A 157 -6.20 0.68 -18.19
C GLY A 157 -6.00 0.06 -16.81
N PHE A 158 -5.68 0.94 -15.87
CA PHE A 158 -5.66 0.62 -14.45
C PHE A 158 -6.31 1.74 -13.64
N GLY A 159 -6.90 1.37 -12.51
CA GLY A 159 -7.30 2.27 -11.42
C GLY A 159 -6.52 1.96 -10.15
N MET A 160 -6.87 2.61 -9.04
CA MET A 160 -6.30 2.35 -7.71
C MET A 160 -7.34 1.70 -6.80
N ASN A 161 -6.97 0.60 -6.14
CA ASN A 161 -7.87 -0.17 -5.30
C ASN A 161 -7.88 0.31 -3.84
N TRP A 162 -8.13 1.61 -3.64
CA TRP A 162 -8.00 2.28 -2.34
C TRP A 162 -8.73 1.55 -1.21
N LYS A 163 -10.03 1.29 -1.39
CA LYS A 163 -10.90 0.70 -0.36
C LYS A 163 -10.45 -0.68 0.07
N MET A 164 -10.16 -1.56 -0.90
CA MET A 164 -9.75 -2.93 -0.58
C MET A 164 -8.34 -2.96 0.01
N THR A 165 -7.42 -2.14 -0.50
CA THR A 165 -6.07 -2.00 0.08
C THR A 165 -6.16 -1.57 1.54
N ALA A 166 -6.89 -0.49 1.84
CA ALA A 166 -7.09 0.02 3.20
C ALA A 166 -7.76 -1.01 4.13
N LYS A 167 -8.86 -1.62 3.70
CA LYS A 167 -9.57 -2.65 4.48
C LYS A 167 -8.67 -3.86 4.78
N THR A 168 -7.91 -4.30 3.78
CA THR A 168 -7.05 -5.48 3.91
C THR A 168 -5.94 -5.22 4.91
N ILE A 169 -5.23 -4.09 4.80
CA ILE A 169 -4.14 -3.79 5.73
C ILE A 169 -4.66 -3.58 7.15
N LEU A 170 -5.77 -2.87 7.35
CA LEU A 170 -6.36 -2.68 8.68
C LEU A 170 -6.75 -4.02 9.33
N MET A 171 -7.34 -4.94 8.54
CA MET A 171 -7.67 -6.28 9.04
C MET A 171 -6.43 -7.10 9.37
N GLN A 172 -5.38 -7.04 8.56
CA GLN A 172 -4.11 -7.71 8.85
C GLN A 172 -3.47 -7.16 10.13
N LEU A 173 -3.44 -5.84 10.30
CA LEU A 173 -2.95 -5.19 11.51
C LEU A 173 -3.75 -5.64 12.74
N HIS A 174 -5.09 -5.69 12.65
CA HIS A 174 -5.94 -6.16 13.75
C HIS A 174 -5.59 -7.58 14.21
N HIS A 175 -5.28 -8.49 13.28
CA HIS A 175 -4.88 -9.86 13.62
C HIS A 175 -3.47 -9.94 14.22
N LYS A 176 -2.55 -9.08 13.79
CA LYS A 176 -1.13 -9.12 14.19
C LYS A 176 -0.85 -8.36 15.49
N ILE A 177 -1.52 -7.22 15.71
CA ILE A 177 -1.17 -6.27 16.78
C ILE A 177 -1.26 -6.86 18.19
N HIS A 178 -2.25 -7.73 18.45
CA HIS A 178 -2.41 -8.40 19.73
C HIS A 178 -1.16 -9.22 20.13
N THR A 179 -0.46 -9.81 19.15
CA THR A 179 0.80 -10.52 19.39
C THR A 179 1.88 -9.56 19.86
N PHE A 180 2.02 -8.41 19.19
CA PHE A 180 3.03 -7.41 19.51
C PHE A 180 2.77 -6.73 20.86
N GLU A 181 1.52 -6.43 21.16
CA GLU A 181 1.10 -5.89 22.45
C GLU A 181 1.39 -6.89 23.59
N HIS A 182 1.06 -8.17 23.41
CA HIS A 182 1.39 -9.21 24.39
C HIS A 182 2.89 -9.36 24.63
N LEU A 183 3.70 -9.25 23.56
CA LEU A 183 5.16 -9.32 23.64
C LEU A 183 5.82 -8.02 24.15
N SER A 184 5.03 -6.95 24.36
CA SER A 184 5.54 -5.61 24.65
C SER A 184 6.55 -5.14 23.58
N LYS A 185 6.20 -5.34 22.31
CA LYS A 185 6.97 -4.94 21.12
C LYS A 185 6.15 -4.06 20.21
N HIS A 186 6.84 -3.32 19.34
CA HIS A 186 6.21 -2.43 18.38
C HIS A 186 5.98 -3.10 17.02
N LEU A 187 4.83 -2.80 16.43
CA LEU A 187 4.48 -3.09 15.04
C LEU A 187 4.31 -1.76 14.29
N VAL A 188 5.04 -1.59 13.19
CA VAL A 188 5.03 -0.37 12.38
C VAL A 188 4.43 -0.67 11.01
N LEU A 189 3.38 0.06 10.64
CA LEU A 189 2.89 0.13 9.27
C LEU A 189 3.61 1.26 8.52
N VAL A 190 4.32 0.91 7.45
CA VAL A 190 4.99 1.84 6.53
C VAL A 190 4.14 2.00 5.28
N VAL A 191 3.73 3.23 5.00
CA VAL A 191 2.78 3.56 3.93
C VAL A 191 3.10 4.89 3.29
N GLN A 192 2.65 5.07 2.04
CA GLN A 192 2.63 6.38 1.41
C GLN A 192 1.50 7.25 2.00
N ASP A 193 1.78 8.54 2.13
CA ASP A 193 0.88 9.58 2.65
C ASP A 193 -0.53 9.55 2.07
N CYS A 194 -0.66 9.37 0.75
CA CYS A 194 -1.94 9.32 0.07
C CYS A 194 -2.88 8.23 0.61
N LEU A 195 -2.33 7.08 1.01
CA LEU A 195 -3.12 5.97 1.54
C LEU A 195 -3.56 6.26 2.98
N ILE A 196 -2.73 6.90 3.79
CA ILE A 196 -3.14 7.37 5.12
C ILE A 196 -4.24 8.41 5.02
N ASP A 197 -4.09 9.39 4.13
CA ASP A 197 -5.11 10.42 3.93
C ASP A 197 -6.46 9.78 3.54
N TYR A 198 -6.42 8.76 2.68
CA TYR A 198 -7.61 7.97 2.33
C TYR A 198 -8.18 7.23 3.54
N MET A 199 -7.34 6.53 4.31
CA MET A 199 -7.77 5.79 5.51
C MET A 199 -8.40 6.72 6.55
N GLN A 200 -7.88 7.92 6.74
CA GLN A 200 -8.41 8.90 7.68
C GLN A 200 -9.79 9.45 7.29
N ARG A 201 -10.11 9.49 5.99
CA ARG A 201 -11.42 9.92 5.49
C ARG A 201 -12.46 8.81 5.54
N GLU A 202 -12.06 7.58 5.24
CA GLU A 202 -12.99 6.47 4.98
C GLU A 202 -13.19 5.52 6.18
N PHE A 203 -12.31 5.61 7.19
CA PHE A 203 -12.33 4.77 8.37
C PHE A 203 -12.24 5.63 9.63
N SER A 204 -12.63 5.07 10.78
CA SER A 204 -12.60 5.80 12.05
C SER A 204 -11.16 5.99 12.54
N PHE A 205 -10.56 7.14 12.24
CA PHE A 205 -9.17 7.48 12.64
C PHE A 205 -9.10 8.62 13.68
N GLU A 206 -10.24 9.19 14.08
CA GLU A 206 -10.30 10.36 14.97
C GLU A 206 -9.63 10.14 16.32
N HIS A 207 -9.62 8.91 16.83
CA HIS A 207 -8.99 8.53 18.09
C HIS A 207 -7.48 8.28 17.99
N ILE A 208 -6.93 8.20 16.78
CA ILE A 208 -5.49 7.98 16.56
C ILE A 208 -4.76 9.31 16.72
N GLN A 209 -3.81 9.33 17.65
CA GLN A 209 -3.06 10.53 18.02
C GLN A 209 -1.61 10.44 17.56
N ASP A 210 -0.86 11.53 17.82
CA ASP A 210 0.59 11.57 17.60
C ASP A 210 1.31 10.38 18.23
N ALA A 211 2.43 9.98 17.61
CA ALA A 211 3.18 8.81 18.04
C ALA A 211 3.65 8.91 19.49
N ARG A 212 3.32 7.90 20.29
CA ARG A 212 3.76 7.71 21.68
C ARG A 212 4.51 6.39 21.78
N LEU A 213 5.66 6.40 22.44
CA LEU A 213 6.52 5.21 22.59
C LEU A 213 5.83 4.05 23.31
N GLY A 214 4.88 4.34 24.21
CA GLY A 214 4.16 3.30 24.95
C GLY A 214 3.09 2.54 24.14
N ASN A 215 2.72 3.04 22.96
CA ASN A 215 1.71 2.41 22.11
C ASN A 215 2.36 1.31 21.25
N PRO A 216 1.78 0.10 21.14
CA PRO A 216 2.40 -1.00 20.40
C PRO A 216 2.26 -0.85 18.88
N MET A 217 1.24 -0.14 18.38
CA MET A 217 1.00 0.04 16.95
C MET A 217 1.44 1.43 16.50
N HIS A 218 2.24 1.50 15.45
CA HIS A 218 2.76 2.74 14.88
C HIS A 218 2.46 2.85 13.38
N PHE A 219 2.11 4.05 12.92
CA PHE A 219 1.95 4.37 11.51
C PHE A 219 3.06 5.32 11.11
N HIS A 220 3.84 4.98 10.09
CA HIS A 220 4.84 5.83 9.49
C HIS A 220 4.41 6.19 8.07
N SER A 221 4.08 7.47 7.86
CA SER A 221 3.63 8.00 6.58
C SER A 221 4.78 8.66 5.83
N TYR A 222 4.97 8.24 4.59
CA TYR A 222 6.03 8.71 3.72
C TYR A 222 5.47 9.47 2.51
N GLU A 223 6.01 10.64 2.25
CA GLU A 223 5.81 11.35 0.99
C GLU A 223 6.84 10.88 -0.05
N LEU A 224 6.46 10.86 -1.33
CA LEU A 224 7.37 10.61 -2.44
C LEU A 224 7.78 11.93 -3.11
N LEU A 225 8.95 12.43 -2.74
CA LEU A 225 9.50 13.68 -3.26
C LEU A 225 10.20 13.47 -4.60
N ALA A 226 10.04 14.43 -5.50
CA ALA A 226 10.84 14.53 -6.71
C ALA A 226 12.16 15.28 -6.42
N GLU A 227 13.29 14.66 -6.76
CA GLU A 227 14.63 15.22 -6.70
C GLU A 227 15.24 15.26 -8.12
N ALA A 228 16.33 16.02 -8.32
CA ALA A 228 16.98 16.13 -9.63
C ALA A 228 17.40 14.77 -10.22
N SER A 229 17.82 13.84 -9.38
CA SER A 229 18.26 12.49 -9.77
C SER A 229 17.15 11.43 -9.70
N GLY A 230 15.92 11.79 -9.32
CA GLY A 230 14.80 10.86 -9.32
C GLY A 230 13.79 11.10 -8.21
N TYR A 231 13.46 10.06 -7.44
CA TYR A 231 12.48 10.14 -6.37
C TYR A 231 13.06 9.68 -5.06
N ARG A 232 12.59 10.26 -3.96
CA ARG A 232 12.98 9.91 -2.61
C ARG A 232 11.77 9.83 -1.68
N ILE A 233 11.71 8.81 -0.84
CA ILE A 233 10.75 8.78 0.27
C ILE A 233 11.20 9.66 1.44
N GLN A 234 10.28 10.39 2.05
CA GLN A 234 10.53 11.16 3.26
C GLN A 234 9.45 10.87 4.30
N LEU A 235 9.86 10.51 5.52
CA LEU A 235 8.93 10.38 6.64
C LEU A 235 8.35 11.77 6.97
N THR A 236 7.03 11.91 6.87
CA THR A 236 6.35 13.19 7.11
C THR A 236 5.63 13.20 8.45
N LYS A 237 4.93 12.11 8.79
CA LYS A 237 4.10 12.02 9.99
C LYS A 237 4.18 10.64 10.62
N ARG A 238 4.03 10.61 11.94
CA ARG A 238 3.92 9.39 12.74
C ARG A 238 2.72 9.47 13.66
N TRP A 239 1.97 8.37 13.72
CA TRP A 239 0.88 8.18 14.66
C TRP A 239 1.06 6.87 15.39
N SER A 240 0.30 6.69 16.47
CA SER A 240 0.33 5.42 17.19
C SER A 240 -0.98 5.13 17.91
N THR A 241 -1.22 3.85 18.18
CA THR A 241 -2.39 3.37 18.91
C THR A 241 -2.14 1.95 19.46
N ASP A 242 -3.16 1.31 19.99
CA ASP A 242 -3.14 -0.06 20.51
C ASP A 242 -4.07 -0.98 19.70
N ALA A 243 -4.23 -2.24 20.13
CA ALA A 243 -5.14 -3.17 19.46
C ALA A 243 -6.59 -2.68 19.41
N ASN A 244 -7.06 -2.00 20.48
CA ASN A 244 -8.42 -1.47 20.54
C ASN A 244 -8.61 -0.35 19.54
N GLY A 245 -7.62 0.53 19.40
CA GLY A 245 -7.65 1.60 18.40
C GLY A 245 -7.72 1.05 16.99
N ILE A 246 -6.99 -0.01 16.66
CA ILE A 246 -7.10 -0.66 15.34
C ILE A 246 -8.48 -1.29 15.13
N ALA A 247 -9.06 -1.94 16.15
CA ALA A 247 -10.41 -2.49 16.09
C ALA A 247 -11.48 -1.39 15.87
N GLN A 248 -11.29 -0.22 16.49
CA GLN A 248 -12.15 0.94 16.29
C GLN A 248 -12.07 1.48 14.86
N CYS A 249 -10.87 1.50 14.23
CA CYS A 249 -10.73 1.89 12.81
C CYS A 249 -11.60 1.06 11.87
N LEU A 250 -11.80 -0.23 12.18
CA LEU A 250 -12.62 -1.14 11.37
C LEU A 250 -14.12 -1.06 11.70
N GLY A 251 -14.54 -0.27 12.69
CA GLY A 251 -15.92 -0.25 13.17
C GLY A 251 -16.35 -1.58 13.84
N LEU A 252 -15.40 -2.41 14.29
CA LEU A 252 -15.72 -3.68 14.93
C LEU A 252 -16.30 -3.50 16.35
N GLN A 253 -16.16 -2.30 16.91
CA GLN A 253 -16.71 -1.92 18.23
C GLN A 253 -17.99 -1.08 18.12
N THR A 254 -18.40 -0.68 16.91
CA THR A 254 -19.70 -0.02 16.70
C THR A 254 -20.80 -1.06 16.66
N SER A 255 -21.67 -1.09 17.68
CA SER A 255 -22.98 -1.72 17.53
C SER A 255 -23.69 -1.03 16.38
N PRO A 256 -24.08 -1.72 15.29
CA PRO A 256 -24.83 -1.11 14.20
C PRO A 256 -26.28 -0.92 14.67
N ARG A 257 -26.50 -0.01 15.61
CA ARG A 257 -27.84 0.52 15.91
C ARG A 257 -28.15 1.57 14.87
N VAL A 258 -28.39 1.12 13.63
CA VAL A 258 -29.13 1.96 12.70
C VAL A 258 -30.54 1.98 13.23
N GLU A 259 -31.01 3.15 13.67
CA GLU A 259 -32.42 3.30 14.04
C GLU A 259 -33.27 2.94 12.82
N LEU A 260 -34.23 2.05 13.02
CA LEU A 260 -35.09 1.51 11.96
C LEU A 260 -35.68 2.65 11.10
N GLU A 261 -36.03 3.76 11.73
CA GLU A 261 -36.60 4.96 11.09
C GLU A 261 -35.67 5.61 10.07
N VAL A 262 -34.35 5.63 10.33
CA VAL A 262 -33.36 6.16 9.38
C VAL A 262 -33.24 5.25 8.16
N MET A 263 -33.24 3.94 8.38
CA MET A 263 -33.22 2.95 7.30
C MET A 263 -34.50 3.00 6.46
N LEU A 264 -35.67 3.09 7.10
CA LEU A 264 -36.96 3.19 6.42
C LEU A 264 -37.02 4.45 5.55
N ARG A 265 -36.57 5.61 6.06
CA ARG A 265 -36.53 6.85 5.27
C ARG A 265 -35.64 6.74 4.04
N GLN A 266 -34.45 6.15 4.17
CA GLN A 266 -33.55 5.91 3.03
C GLN A 266 -34.15 4.95 1.99
N ILE A 267 -34.93 3.97 2.43
CA ILE A 267 -35.66 3.06 1.54
C ILE A 267 -36.78 3.82 0.83
N GLU A 268 -37.59 4.59 1.57
CA GLU A 268 -38.70 5.39 1.05
C GLU A 268 -38.25 6.40 -0.01
N GLU A 269 -37.10 7.06 0.18
CA GLU A 269 -36.49 7.97 -0.80
C GLU A 269 -36.12 7.28 -2.12
N LYS A 270 -35.98 5.94 -2.11
CA LYS A 270 -35.64 5.12 -3.28
C LYS A 270 -36.83 4.35 -3.87
N LEU A 271 -38.03 4.45 -3.29
CA LEU A 271 -39.25 3.80 -3.79
C LEU A 271 -39.80 4.54 -5.02
N GLN A 272 -39.26 4.23 -6.20
CA GLN A 272 -39.80 4.67 -7.48
C GLN A 272 -40.69 3.59 -8.11
N GLN A 273 -41.52 3.93 -9.10
CA GLN A 273 -42.42 2.94 -9.73
C GLN A 273 -41.65 1.76 -10.38
N SER A 274 -40.39 1.97 -10.77
CA SER A 274 -39.46 0.96 -11.27
C SER A 274 -38.97 -0.03 -10.20
N SER A 275 -39.09 0.28 -8.91
CA SER A 275 -38.72 -0.62 -7.81
C SER A 275 -39.84 -1.61 -7.43
N LEU A 276 -41.01 -1.53 -8.09
CA LEU A 276 -42.13 -2.44 -7.86
C LEU A 276 -41.83 -3.83 -8.45
N LEU A 277 -41.89 -4.87 -7.61
CA LEU A 277 -41.70 -6.25 -8.06
C LEU A 277 -42.96 -6.78 -8.75
N PHE A 278 -42.85 -7.11 -10.05
CA PHE A 278 -43.86 -7.88 -10.77
C PHE A 278 -43.41 -9.34 -10.93
N VAL A 279 -44.25 -10.29 -10.51
CA VAL A 279 -43.96 -11.73 -10.63
C VAL A 279 -43.86 -12.10 -12.12
N GLY A 280 -42.68 -12.58 -12.53
CA GLY A 280 -42.41 -12.99 -13.92
C GLY A 280 -41.72 -11.94 -14.80
N GLN A 281 -41.35 -10.77 -14.25
CA GLN A 281 -40.52 -9.78 -14.94
C GLN A 281 -39.09 -9.72 -14.40
N PRO A 282 -38.12 -9.25 -15.22
CA PRO A 282 -36.74 -9.10 -14.77
C PRO A 282 -36.65 -8.09 -13.62
N LEU A 283 -35.85 -8.44 -12.60
CA LEU A 283 -35.63 -7.62 -11.42
C LEU A 283 -35.03 -6.26 -11.80
N PRO A 284 -35.38 -5.17 -11.08
CA PRO A 284 -34.67 -3.92 -11.21
C PRO A 284 -33.18 -4.16 -10.91
N VAL A 285 -32.33 -3.80 -11.87
CA VAL A 285 -30.88 -3.93 -11.74
C VAL A 285 -30.40 -2.75 -10.92
N SER A 286 -29.54 -3.03 -9.94
CA SER A 286 -28.89 -1.98 -9.16
C SER A 286 -28.11 -1.05 -10.10
N THR A 287 -28.47 0.23 -10.13
CA THR A 287 -27.67 1.29 -10.75
C THR A 287 -26.64 1.81 -9.75
N HIS A 288 -26.03 0.94 -8.96
CA HIS A 288 -24.70 1.26 -8.47
C HIS A 288 -23.82 1.37 -9.71
N GLU A 289 -23.79 2.58 -10.29
CA GLU A 289 -22.54 3.09 -10.79
C GLU A 289 -21.59 2.90 -9.61
N ASP A 290 -20.75 1.86 -9.69
CA ASP A 290 -19.42 1.97 -9.10
C ASP A 290 -19.00 3.37 -9.51
N VAL A 291 -18.96 4.28 -8.54
CA VAL A 291 -18.42 5.61 -8.76
C VAL A 291 -17.04 5.31 -9.31
N THR A 292 -16.92 5.38 -10.63
CA THR A 292 -15.66 5.66 -11.27
C THR A 292 -15.32 6.99 -10.63
N ASP A 293 -14.44 6.93 -9.64
CA ASP A 293 -13.75 8.07 -9.04
C ASP A 293 -12.94 8.72 -10.17
N ASP A 294 -13.66 9.35 -11.09
CA ASP A 294 -13.21 10.44 -11.91
C ASP A 294 -13.64 11.69 -11.16
N SER A 295 -12.88 12.00 -10.10
CA SER A 295 -12.49 13.35 -9.70
C SER A 295 -11.15 13.36 -9.01
#